data_AF-A0A7Z0MNE9-F1
#
_entry.id   AF-A0A7Z0MNE9-F1
#
_cell.length_a   1.000
_cell.length_b   1.000
_cell.length_c   1.000
_cell.angle_alpha   90.00
_cell.angle_beta   90.00
_cell.angle_gamma   90.00
#
_symmetry.space_group_name_H-M   'P 1'
#
loop_
_entity.id
_entity.type
_entity.pdbx_description
1 polymer ?
#
loop_
_entity_poly.entity_id
_entity_poly.type
_entity_poly.pdbx_seq_one_letter_code
_entity_poly.pdbx_strand_id
1 'polypeptide(L)' 'MKDYKTAALAWGVELQLKPYTSERVAAEDFKAGLCDAVSFTGIRARQFNSFTGSLDAIGAMPTYDHLKSVITTISSKT' A
#
# COMPACT_ATOMS: atom_id res chain seq x y z
N MET A 1 8.97 -4.28 10.55
CA MET A 1 7.64 -3.85 11.06
C MET A 1 7.71 -2.93 12.27
N LYS A 2 8.61 -3.16 13.24
CA LYS A 2 8.80 -2.21 14.37
C LYS A 2 9.22 -0.81 13.89
N ASP A 3 10.04 -0.74 12.85
CA ASP A 3 10.54 0.54 12.31
C ASP A 3 9.45 1.39 11.68
N TYR A 4 8.43 0.75 11.09
CA TYR A 4 7.27 1.45 10.52
C TYR A 4 6.39 2.06 11.61
N LYS A 5 6.24 1.36 12.75
CA LYS A 5 5.56 1.89 13.92
C LYS A 5 6.31 3.12 14.47
N THR A 6 7.63 3.05 14.55
CA THR A 6 8.48 4.16 15.01
C THR A 6 8.43 5.36 14.04
N ALA A 7 8.42 5.12 12.73
CA ALA A 7 8.30 6.18 11.73
C ALA A 7 6.90 6.83 11.75
N ALA A 8 5.83 6.03 11.93
CA ALA A 8 4.47 6.55 11.99
C ALA A 8 4.18 7.37 13.26
N LEU A 9 4.82 7.03 14.37
CA LEU A 9 4.83 7.86 15.59
C LEU A 9 5.38 9.27 15.31
N ALA A 10 6.40 9.39 14.45
CA ALA A 10 6.94 10.69 14.05
C ALA A 10 5.97 11.51 13.18
N TRP A 11 5.00 10.85 12.53
CA TRP A 11 3.92 11.49 11.78
C TRP A 11 2.68 11.78 12.64
N GLY A 12 2.72 11.49 13.95
CA GLY A 12 1.60 11.69 14.87
C GLY A 12 0.48 10.65 14.73
N VAL A 13 0.74 9.54 14.04
CA VAL A 13 -0.25 8.48 13.78
C VAL A 13 0.10 7.24 14.59
N GLU A 14 -0.81 6.81 15.47
CA GLU A 14 -0.68 5.53 16.16
C GLU A 14 -1.12 4.38 15.25
N LEU A 15 -0.16 3.73 14.58
CA LEU A 15 -0.44 2.55 13.77
C LEU A 15 -0.40 1.27 14.62
N GLN A 16 -1.52 0.55 14.65
CA GLN A 16 -1.59 -0.82 15.15
C GLN A 16 -1.35 -1.80 14.00
N LEU A 17 -0.11 -2.25 13.84
CA LEU A 17 0.29 -3.19 12.79
C LEU A 17 -0.10 -4.63 13.17
N LYS A 18 -0.98 -5.25 12.40
CA LYS A 18 -1.34 -6.67 12.52
C LYS A 18 -0.65 -7.49 11.42
N PRO A 19 0.31 -8.38 11.75
CA PRO A 19 0.90 -9.27 10.77
C PRO A 19 -0.12 -10.27 10.23
N TYR A 20 -0.12 -10.47 8.92
CA TYR A 20 -0.83 -11.56 8.26
C TYR A 20 0.18 -12.48 7.60
N THR A 21 -0.05 -13.79 7.72
CA THR A 21 0.73 -14.82 7.01
C THR A 21 0.28 -15.01 5.57
N SER A 22 -0.97 -14.65 5.27
CA SER A 22 -1.56 -14.73 3.93
C SER A 22 -2.16 -13.40 3.53
N GLU A 23 -1.74 -12.89 2.37
CA GLU A 23 -2.30 -11.67 1.79
C GLU A 23 -3.79 -11.83 1.43
N ARG A 24 -4.26 -13.06 1.22
CA ARG A 24 -5.68 -13.33 0.98
C ARG A 24 -6.53 -12.90 2.17
N VAL A 25 -6.11 -13.30 3.38
CA VAL A 25 -6.82 -12.96 4.62
C VAL A 25 -6.73 -11.45 4.87
N ALA A 26 -5.57 -10.83 4.62
CA ALA A 26 -5.42 -9.38 4.74
C ALA A 26 -6.35 -8.60 3.79
N ALA A 27 -6.50 -9.06 2.54
CA ALA A 27 -7.40 -8.44 1.57
C ALA A 27 -8.88 -8.63 1.92
N GLU A 28 -9.25 -9.80 2.46
CA GLU A 28 -10.61 -10.08 2.95
C GLU A 28 -10.96 -9.20 4.16
N ASP A 29 -10.06 -9.08 5.14
CA ASP A 29 -10.25 -8.22 6.32
C ASP A 29 -10.36 -6.73 5.94
N PHE A 30 -9.54 -6.27 4.98
CA PHE A 30 -9.64 -4.91 4.45
C PHE A 30 -10.96 -4.67 3.71
N LYS A 31 -11.37 -5.64 2.88
CA LYS A 31 -12.65 -5.57 2.16
C LYS A 31 -13.86 -5.58 3.13
N ALA A 32 -13.73 -6.26 4.27
CA ALA A 32 -14.74 -6.30 5.33
C ALA A 32 -14.76 -5.05 6.22
N GLY A 33 -13.83 -4.11 6.04
CA GLY A 33 -13.74 -2.89 6.84
C GLY A 33 -13.19 -3.11 8.26
N LEU A 34 -12.47 -4.22 8.49
CA LEU A 34 -11.84 -4.49 9.78
C LEU A 34 -10.54 -3.69 10.00
N CYS A 35 -10.04 -3.01 8.97
CA CYS A 35 -8.86 -2.15 9.05
C CYS A 35 -8.95 -0.96 8.06
N ASP A 36 -8.34 0.16 8.43
CA ASP A 36 -8.29 1.38 7.61
C ASP A 36 -7.20 1.32 6.53
N ALA A 37 -6.17 0.49 6.73
CA ALA A 37 -5.03 0.35 5.84
C ALA A 37 -4.52 -1.09 5.82
N VAL A 38 -4.02 -1.51 4.66
CA VAL A 38 -3.46 -2.84 4.43
C VAL A 38 -2.26 -2.76 3.49
N SER A 39 -1.26 -3.61 3.74
CA SER A 39 -0.09 -3.77 2.88
C SER A 39 -0.12 -5.16 2.27
N PHE A 40 -0.28 -5.23 0.95
CA PHE A 40 -0.20 -6.45 0.15
C PHE A 40 0.44 -6.14 -1.22
N THR A 41 0.75 -7.17 -2.00
CA THR A 41 1.24 -7.06 -3.38
C THR A 41 0.23 -6.36 -4.31
N GLY A 42 0.72 -5.65 -5.32
CA GLY A 42 -0.14 -4.87 -6.22
C GLY A 42 -1.17 -5.70 -7.00
N ILE A 43 -0.89 -6.99 -7.23
CA ILE A 43 -1.83 -7.97 -7.80
C ILE A 43 -3.10 -8.08 -6.93
N ARG A 44 -2.96 -8.10 -5.59
CA ARG A 44 -4.10 -8.08 -4.66
C ARG A 44 -4.80 -6.72 -4.66
N ALA A 45 -4.04 -5.65 -4.84
CA ALA A 45 -4.55 -4.29 -4.91
C ALA A 45 -5.48 -4.04 -6.11
N ARG A 46 -5.32 -4.78 -7.21
CA ARG A 46 -6.12 -4.63 -8.44
C ARG A 46 -7.63 -4.78 -8.21
N GLN A 47 -8.02 -5.54 -7.19
CA GLN A 47 -9.43 -5.71 -6.81
C GLN A 47 -10.05 -4.43 -6.23
N PHE A 48 -9.22 -3.49 -5.77
CA PHE A 48 -9.62 -2.22 -5.15
C PHE A 48 -9.32 -1.02 -6.07
N ASN A 49 -8.24 -1.09 -6.86
CA ASN A 49 -7.86 -0.02 -7.79
C ASN A 49 -7.20 -0.60 -9.04
N SER A 50 -7.77 -0.38 -10.22
CA SER A 50 -7.25 -0.88 -11.48
C SER A 50 -5.87 -0.32 -11.86
N PHE A 51 -5.53 0.89 -11.40
CA PHE A 51 -4.24 1.55 -11.67
C PHE A 51 -3.06 0.80 -11.04
N THR A 52 -3.27 0.05 -9.96
CA THR A 52 -2.17 -0.71 -9.34
C THR A 52 -1.65 -1.81 -10.25
N GLY A 53 -2.49 -2.33 -11.16
CA GLY A 53 -2.06 -3.31 -12.16
C GLY A 53 -1.05 -2.76 -13.17
N SER A 54 -1.10 -1.45 -13.48
CA SER A 54 -0.08 -0.82 -14.32
C SER A 54 1.26 -0.63 -13.61
N LEU A 55 1.25 -0.51 -12.27
CA LEU A 55 2.48 -0.34 -11.48
C LEU A 55 3.30 -1.63 -11.40
N ASP A 56 2.64 -2.79 -11.44
CA ASP A 56 3.27 -4.12 -11.41
C ASP A 56 3.73 -4.60 -12.80
N ALA A 57 3.48 -3.84 -13.87
CA ALA A 57 3.91 -4.24 -15.21
C ALA A 57 5.46 -4.20 -15.32
N ILE A 58 6.03 -5.19 -16.00
CA ILE A 58 7.48 -5.25 -16.23
C ILE A 58 7.92 -3.98 -16.97
N GLY A 59 8.84 -3.23 -16.36
CA GLY A 59 9.34 -1.97 -16.92
C GLY A 59 8.48 -0.74 -16.63
N ALA A 60 7.41 -0.84 -15.83
CA ALA A 60 6.55 0.31 -15.49
C ALA A 60 7.31 1.42 -14.74
N MET A 61 8.22 1.04 -13.84
CA MET A 61 9.03 1.96 -13.03
C MET A 61 10.46 1.42 -12.90
N PRO A 62 11.36 1.69 -13.86
CA PRO A 62 12.71 1.14 -13.84
C PRO A 62 13.62 1.78 -12.78
N THR A 63 13.31 2.98 -12.30
CA THR A 63 14.09 3.72 -11.30
C THR A 63 13.20 4.32 -10.21
N TYR A 64 13.79 4.68 -9.07
CA TYR A 64 13.09 5.34 -7.97
C TYR A 64 12.50 6.71 -8.34
N ASP A 65 13.01 7.38 -9.37
CA ASP A 65 12.45 8.66 -9.85
C ASP A 65 11.07 8.46 -10.49
N HIS A 66 10.86 7.33 -11.16
CA HIS A 66 9.54 6.95 -11.66
C HIS A 66 8.57 6.68 -10.51
N LEU A 67 9.02 5.97 -9.47
CA LEU A 67 8.21 5.73 -8.27
C LEU A 67 7.82 7.06 -7.59
N LYS A 68 8.76 8.01 -7.45
CA LYS A 68 8.48 9.33 -6.89
C LYS A 68 7.43 10.09 -7.72
N SER A 69 7.54 10.03 -9.04
CA SER A 69 6.56 10.65 -9.95
C SER A 69 5.17 10.05 -9.78
N VAL A 70 5.06 8.72 -9.74
CA VAL A 70 3.80 8.01 -9.52
C VAL A 70 3.19 8.37 -8.16
N ILE A 71 3.97 8.32 -7.07
CA ILE A 71 3.51 8.67 -5.72
C ILE A 71 3.03 10.11 -5.67
N THR A 72 3.72 11.03 -6.35
CA THR A 72 3.33 12.44 -6.42
C THR A 72 2.01 12.60 -7.15
N THR A 73 1.80 11.90 -8.27
CA THR A 73 0.54 11.96 -9.05
C THR A 73 -0.65 11.38 -8.29
N ILE A 74 -0.49 10.25 -7.59
CA ILE A 74 -1.60 9.65 -6.82
C ILE A 74 -1.88 10.41 -5.50
N SER A 75 -0.86 11.09 -4.95
CA SER A 75 -1.00 11.89 -3.72
C SER A 75 -1.37 13.35 -4.01
N SER A 76 -1.20 13.85 -5.23
CA SER A 76 -1.58 15.20 -5.61
C SER A 76 -3.10 15.26 -5.70
N LYS A 77 -3.68 16.00 -4.76
CA LYS A 77 -5.11 16.31 -4.69
C LYS A 77 -5.58 16.89 -6.02
N THR A 78 -6.49 16.19 -6.70
CA THR A 78 -7.43 16.83 -7.64
C THR A 78 -8.64 17.30 -6.85
#